data_AF-A0A7S0PLH6-F1
#
_entry.id   AF-A0A7S0PLH6-F1
#
_cell.length_a   1.000
_cell.length_b   1.000
_cell.length_c   1.000
_cell.angle_alpha   90.00
_cell.angle_beta   90.00
_cell.angle_gamma   90.00
#
_symmetry.space_group_name_H-M   'P 1'
#
loop_
_entity.id
_entity.type
_entity.pdbx_description
1 polymer ?
#
loop_
_entity_poly.entity_id
_entity_poly.type
_entity_poly.pdbx_seq_one_letter_code
_entity_poly.pdbx_strand_id
1 'polypeptide(L)'
;MDAGEAHDRNRDDARTDRSVVENMTDTLAQLLRESSPGGDDDALVAQVVASLESELEDPPERFRDPVSFALMNEPRVIETGHVFDESTVYDEKGNFRFDACPMTRREIQPLAFPIVFLKKELIEYKLRRLDAVLAAAGRLPGGKPRDALLRVGKALLDQLGSETYVHRAERYWTLRVEAMEPGPEMVEVVGALAAEESVGKLDASSPLRALFDGATARLIDAGAATREGCDAMLIVYDVDGSPDELVDELDGKIRDGEIESAKALARVLVQRRDDCAGDVVLEASRRGIADVVRALMDAGADVNEASTEWPYGTPLRDAASNGHEVIVR
;
A
#
# COMPACT_ATOMS: atom_id res chain seq x y z
N MET A 1 -36.36 20.46 -26.31
CA MET A 1 -34.97 20.53 -26.75
C MET A 1 -34.26 19.32 -26.17
N ASP A 2 -33.35 18.76 -26.94
CA ASP A 2 -33.16 17.34 -27.15
C ASP A 2 -32.54 16.58 -25.96
N ALA A 3 -33.16 15.48 -25.54
CA ALA A 3 -32.57 14.53 -24.60
C ALA A 3 -31.64 13.52 -25.31
N GLY A 4 -31.61 13.52 -26.66
CA GLY A 4 -30.70 12.71 -27.46
C GLY A 4 -29.26 13.26 -27.53
N GLU A 5 -29.07 14.58 -27.47
CA GLU A 5 -27.74 15.21 -27.66
C GLU A 5 -26.84 15.18 -26.41
N ALA A 6 -27.38 14.89 -25.22
CA ALA A 6 -26.60 14.77 -23.98
C ALA A 6 -26.06 13.34 -23.77
N HIS A 7 -26.73 12.33 -24.32
CA HIS A 7 -26.30 10.93 -24.18
C HIS A 7 -25.26 10.53 -25.23
N ASP A 8 -25.20 11.24 -26.37
CA ASP A 8 -24.20 11.00 -27.42
C ASP A 8 -22.86 11.67 -27.11
N ARG A 9 -22.87 12.89 -26.55
CA ARG A 9 -21.65 13.59 -26.12
C ARG A 9 -20.89 12.82 -25.02
N ASN A 10 -21.59 12.24 -24.05
CA ASN A 10 -20.95 11.46 -22.98
C ASN A 10 -20.45 10.07 -23.43
N ARG A 11 -20.89 9.57 -24.60
CA ARG A 11 -20.37 8.35 -25.22
C ARG A 11 -19.13 8.61 -26.07
N ASP A 12 -19.05 9.77 -26.69
CA ASP A 12 -17.93 10.17 -27.53
C ASP A 12 -16.74 10.71 -26.72
N ASP A 13 -16.97 11.44 -25.63
CA ASP A 13 -15.89 11.89 -24.73
C ASP A 13 -15.23 10.70 -24.01
N ALA A 14 -16.03 9.74 -23.51
CA ALA A 14 -15.52 8.51 -22.90
C ALA A 14 -14.85 7.53 -23.89
N ARG A 15 -15.07 7.70 -25.21
CA ARG A 15 -14.37 6.93 -26.26
C ARG A 15 -13.05 7.57 -26.66
N THR A 16 -12.96 8.90 -26.56
CA THR A 16 -11.81 9.67 -27.00
C THR A 16 -10.66 9.52 -25.99
N ASP A 17 -10.92 9.63 -24.68
CA ASP A 17 -9.90 9.41 -23.63
C ASP A 17 -9.47 7.95 -23.49
N ARG A 18 -10.41 7.00 -23.66
CA ARG A 18 -10.15 5.55 -23.62
C ARG A 18 -9.11 5.11 -24.66
N SER A 19 -8.93 5.89 -25.73
CA SER A 19 -7.93 5.61 -26.75
C SER A 19 -6.56 6.21 -26.43
N VAL A 20 -6.46 7.31 -25.70
CA VAL A 20 -5.20 8.08 -25.63
C VAL A 20 -4.19 7.39 -24.72
N VAL A 21 -4.59 6.87 -23.55
CA VAL A 21 -3.64 6.27 -22.61
C VAL A 21 -3.44 4.77 -22.81
N GLU A 22 -4.47 4.02 -23.24
CA GLU A 22 -4.27 2.67 -23.81
C GLU A 22 -3.25 2.76 -24.96
N ASN A 23 -3.37 3.79 -25.82
CA ASN A 23 -2.32 4.11 -26.77
C ASN A 23 -1.04 4.55 -26.06
N MET A 24 -0.98 5.41 -25.05
CA MET A 24 0.29 5.89 -24.48
C MET A 24 1.13 4.81 -23.80
N THR A 25 0.56 3.84 -23.08
CA THR A 25 1.36 2.74 -22.51
C THR A 25 1.77 1.72 -23.58
N ASP A 26 0.92 1.47 -24.57
CA ASP A 26 1.28 0.62 -25.72
C ASP A 26 2.27 1.32 -26.66
N THR A 27 2.18 2.65 -26.75
CA THR A 27 3.06 3.55 -27.49
C THR A 27 4.37 3.70 -26.73
N LEU A 28 4.38 3.77 -25.40
CA LEU A 28 5.61 3.67 -24.61
C LEU A 28 6.24 2.30 -24.83
N ALA A 29 5.48 1.22 -24.75
CA ALA A 29 5.98 -0.13 -25.04
C ALA A 29 6.46 -0.27 -26.50
N GLN A 30 5.92 0.50 -27.45
CA GLN A 30 6.36 0.56 -28.84
C GLN A 30 7.59 1.45 -29.05
N LEU A 31 7.63 2.62 -28.43
CA LEU A 31 8.75 3.55 -28.46
C LEU A 31 9.98 2.95 -27.75
N LEU A 32 9.77 2.24 -26.65
CA LEU A 32 10.82 1.45 -25.99
C LEU A 32 11.29 0.25 -26.83
N ARG A 33 10.49 -0.24 -27.79
CA ARG A 33 10.96 -1.23 -28.79
C ARG A 33 11.83 -0.61 -29.88
N GLU A 34 11.64 0.68 -30.17
CA GLU A 34 12.27 1.38 -31.29
C GLU A 34 13.46 2.27 -30.88
N SER A 35 13.61 2.57 -29.58
CA SER A 35 14.64 3.48 -29.04
C SER A 35 15.92 2.74 -28.60
N SER A 36 17.08 3.37 -28.81
CA SER A 36 18.37 2.90 -28.25
C SER A 36 18.56 3.42 -26.82
N PRO A 37 19.17 2.64 -25.91
CA PRO A 37 19.21 2.98 -24.49
C PRO A 37 20.09 4.22 -24.27
N GLY A 38 19.47 5.30 -23.78
CA GLY A 38 20.19 6.46 -23.21
C GLY A 38 19.69 7.81 -23.69
N GLY A 39 18.78 8.41 -22.91
CA GLY A 39 18.62 9.87 -22.84
C GLY A 39 17.18 10.36 -22.75
N ASP A 40 16.29 9.86 -23.61
CA ASP A 40 14.92 10.38 -23.76
C ASP A 40 13.85 9.54 -23.03
N ASP A 41 14.22 8.30 -22.66
CA ASP A 41 13.31 7.35 -22.00
C ASP A 41 12.86 7.84 -20.61
N ASP A 42 13.74 8.52 -19.85
CA ASP A 42 13.42 9.02 -18.51
C ASP A 42 12.33 10.10 -18.53
N ALA A 43 12.42 11.04 -19.48
CA ALA A 43 11.44 12.12 -19.64
C ALA A 43 10.10 11.58 -20.18
N LEU A 44 10.17 10.64 -21.12
CA LEU A 44 9.00 9.95 -21.66
C LEU A 44 8.29 9.11 -20.60
N VAL A 45 9.05 8.34 -19.80
CA VAL A 45 8.50 7.56 -18.69
C VAL A 45 7.92 8.47 -17.62
N ALA A 46 8.58 9.59 -17.28
CA ALA A 46 8.03 10.56 -16.35
C ALA A 46 6.70 11.16 -16.85
N GLN A 47 6.58 11.46 -18.15
CA GLN A 47 5.33 11.93 -18.74
C GLN A 47 4.23 10.85 -18.71
N VAL A 48 4.57 9.59 -19.00
CA VAL A 48 3.62 8.48 -18.93
C VAL A 48 3.20 8.19 -17.50
N VAL A 49 4.12 8.21 -16.54
CA VAL A 49 3.81 8.08 -15.11
C VAL A 49 2.90 9.22 -14.66
N ALA A 50 3.21 10.47 -14.97
CA ALA A 50 2.37 11.61 -14.62
C ALA A 50 0.97 11.51 -15.26
N SER A 51 0.87 10.99 -16.49
CA SER A 51 -0.42 10.72 -17.13
C SER A 51 -1.19 9.60 -16.45
N LEU A 52 -0.51 8.52 -16.05
CA LEU A 52 -1.11 7.39 -15.35
C LEU A 52 -1.59 7.76 -13.94
N GLU A 53 -0.80 8.58 -13.23
CA GLU A 53 -1.13 9.15 -11.92
C GLU A 53 -2.32 10.13 -12.05
N SER A 54 -2.27 11.06 -13.01
CA SER A 54 -3.37 12.00 -13.27
C SER A 54 -4.70 11.30 -13.60
N GLU A 55 -4.69 10.15 -14.28
CA GLU A 55 -5.92 9.39 -14.54
C GLU A 55 -6.39 8.54 -13.36
N LEU A 56 -5.48 8.16 -12.44
CA LEU A 56 -5.88 7.57 -11.17
C LEU A 56 -6.55 8.61 -10.27
N GLU A 57 -6.11 9.87 -10.39
CA GLU A 57 -6.71 11.03 -9.74
C GLU A 57 -8.00 11.49 -10.44
N ASP A 58 -8.10 11.37 -11.77
CA ASP A 58 -9.27 11.74 -12.58
C ASP A 58 -9.90 10.49 -13.26
N PRO A 59 -10.55 9.60 -12.49
CA PRO A 59 -11.12 8.38 -13.04
C PRO A 59 -12.34 8.66 -13.94
N PRO A 60 -12.67 7.78 -14.89
CA PRO A 60 -13.88 7.93 -15.71
C PRO A 60 -15.12 8.18 -14.85
N GLU A 61 -16.02 9.08 -15.26
CA GLU A 61 -17.22 9.48 -14.47
C GLU A 61 -17.97 8.27 -13.88
N ARG A 62 -18.05 7.17 -14.65
CA ARG A 62 -18.71 5.93 -14.24
C ARG A 62 -18.08 5.24 -13.01
N PHE A 63 -16.77 5.37 -12.84
CA PHE A 63 -16.00 4.76 -11.75
C PHE A 63 -15.59 5.77 -10.68
N ARG A 64 -15.94 7.03 -10.86
CA ARG A 64 -15.62 8.13 -9.95
C ARG A 64 -16.63 8.18 -8.81
N ASP A 65 -16.15 8.30 -7.58
CA ASP A 65 -17.01 8.64 -6.46
C ASP A 65 -17.42 10.12 -6.55
N PRO A 66 -18.73 10.47 -6.48
CA PRO A 66 -19.19 11.84 -6.64
C PRO A 66 -18.80 12.82 -5.52
N VAL A 67 -18.29 12.33 -4.38
CA VAL A 67 -17.94 13.12 -3.19
C VAL A 67 -16.44 13.23 -3.04
N SER A 68 -15.73 12.10 -3.07
CA SER A 68 -14.26 12.07 -2.93
C SER A 68 -13.54 12.36 -4.25
N PHE A 69 -14.24 12.28 -5.39
CA PHE A 69 -13.68 12.35 -6.74
C PHE A 69 -12.65 11.27 -7.07
N ALA A 70 -12.38 10.35 -6.14
CA ALA A 70 -11.43 9.27 -6.31
C ALA A 70 -12.05 8.09 -7.08
N LEU A 71 -11.18 7.21 -7.59
CA LEU A 71 -11.60 5.95 -8.18
C LEU A 71 -12.23 5.08 -7.10
N MET A 72 -13.48 4.65 -7.30
CA MET A 72 -14.14 3.74 -6.36
C MET A 72 -13.35 2.44 -6.20
N ASN A 73 -13.47 1.82 -5.03
CA ASN A 73 -12.99 0.47 -4.71
C ASN A 73 -14.19 -0.47 -4.51
N GLU A 74 -15.14 -0.05 -3.68
CA GLU A 74 -16.30 -0.84 -3.29
C GLU A 74 -17.58 -0.06 -3.59
N PRO A 75 -18.09 -0.09 -4.84
CA PRO A 75 -19.24 0.71 -5.23
C PRO A 75 -20.53 0.25 -4.54
N ARG A 76 -21.17 1.17 -3.83
CA ARG A 76 -22.43 1.00 -3.11
C ARG A 76 -23.51 1.91 -3.70
N VAL A 77 -24.69 1.37 -3.95
CA VAL A 77 -25.89 2.15 -4.31
C VAL A 77 -26.71 2.43 -3.05
N ILE A 78 -27.00 3.71 -2.79
CA ILE A 78 -27.90 4.11 -1.71
C ILE A 78 -29.37 4.11 -2.18
N GLU A 79 -30.33 4.29 -1.26
CA GLU A 79 -31.77 4.28 -1.55
C GLU A 79 -32.18 5.13 -2.78
N THR A 80 -31.54 6.28 -2.97
CA THR A 80 -31.86 7.20 -4.08
C THR A 80 -31.36 6.76 -5.45
N GLY A 81 -30.62 5.64 -5.54
CA GLY A 81 -30.01 5.15 -6.77
C GLY A 81 -28.64 5.76 -7.10
N HIS A 82 -28.16 6.70 -6.28
CA HIS A 82 -26.81 7.25 -6.43
C HIS A 82 -25.76 6.24 -5.95
N VAL A 83 -24.62 6.23 -6.63
CA VAL A 83 -23.52 5.31 -6.37
C VAL A 83 -22.36 6.09 -5.73
N PHE A 84 -21.82 5.51 -4.68
CA PHE A 84 -20.66 6.02 -3.94
C PHE A 84 -19.72 4.87 -3.63
N ASP A 85 -18.47 5.17 -3.32
CA ASP A 85 -17.56 4.25 -2.67
C ASP A 85 -18.04 3.92 -1.25
N GLU A 86 -17.74 2.73 -0.77
CA GLU A 86 -18.05 2.30 0.59
C GLU A 86 -17.48 3.24 1.65
N SER A 87 -16.25 3.75 1.47
CA SER A 87 -15.62 4.70 2.41
C SER A 87 -16.32 6.07 2.46
N THR A 88 -17.03 6.44 1.39
CA THR A 88 -17.89 7.63 1.37
C THR A 88 -19.16 7.38 2.16
N VAL A 89 -19.72 6.17 2.09
CA VAL A 89 -20.99 5.80 2.74
C VAL A 89 -20.81 5.51 4.22
N TYR A 90 -19.74 4.82 4.61
CA TYR A 90 -19.50 4.32 5.96
C TYR A 90 -18.25 4.91 6.57
N ASP A 91 -18.29 5.20 7.87
CA ASP A 91 -17.09 5.51 8.66
C ASP A 91 -16.30 4.23 8.98
N GLU A 92 -15.13 4.39 9.61
CA GLU A 92 -14.26 3.27 10.03
C GLU A 92 -14.95 2.31 11.01
N LYS A 93 -16.01 2.76 11.69
CA LYS A 93 -16.81 1.96 12.63
C LYS A 93 -17.99 1.27 11.94
N GLY A 94 -18.12 1.41 10.62
CA GLY A 94 -19.22 0.85 9.82
C GLY A 94 -20.55 1.59 9.99
N ASN A 95 -20.54 2.79 10.59
CA ASN A 95 -21.74 3.62 10.70
C ASN A 95 -21.95 4.41 9.41
N PHE A 96 -23.22 4.59 9.06
CA PHE A 96 -23.61 5.38 7.91
C PHE A 96 -23.29 6.86 8.14
N ARG A 97 -22.59 7.52 7.19
CA ARG A 97 -22.04 8.88 7.39
C ARG A 97 -23.04 10.01 7.18
N PHE A 98 -24.17 9.76 6.52
CA PHE A 98 -25.11 10.83 6.15
C PHE A 98 -26.59 10.40 6.19
N ASP A 99 -27.43 11.25 6.78
CA ASP A 99 -28.89 11.04 6.87
C ASP A 99 -29.67 11.53 5.63
N ALA A 100 -28.97 12.23 4.73
CA ALA A 100 -29.52 12.75 3.48
C ALA A 100 -28.54 12.52 2.32
N CYS A 101 -29.08 12.26 1.13
CA CYS A 101 -28.29 12.04 -0.08
C CYS A 101 -27.40 13.26 -0.38
N PRO A 102 -26.07 13.12 -0.48
CA PRO A 102 -25.15 14.24 -0.73
C PRO A 102 -25.45 15.02 -2.01
N MET A 103 -25.99 14.34 -3.03
CA MET A 103 -26.26 14.94 -4.34
C MET A 103 -27.60 15.70 -4.40
N THR A 104 -28.60 15.27 -3.63
CA THR A 104 -29.99 15.77 -3.76
C THR A 104 -30.55 16.40 -2.48
N ARG A 105 -29.87 16.24 -1.34
CA ARG A 105 -30.30 16.63 0.01
C ARG A 105 -31.63 16.01 0.46
N ARG A 106 -32.11 14.99 -0.24
CA ARG A 106 -33.29 14.21 0.16
C ARG A 106 -32.90 13.31 1.33
N GLU A 107 -33.74 13.26 2.37
CA GLU A 107 -33.60 12.28 3.45
C GLU A 107 -33.61 10.85 2.90
N ILE A 108 -32.75 10.01 3.45
CA ILE A 108 -32.58 8.62 3.02
C ILE A 108 -32.56 7.70 4.22
N GLN A 109 -32.94 6.45 4.01
CA GLN A 109 -32.65 5.38 4.93
C GLN A 109 -31.15 5.04 4.89
N PRO A 110 -30.55 4.63 6.02
CA PRO A 110 -29.14 4.24 6.09
C PRO A 110 -28.92 2.84 5.47
N LEU A 111 -29.28 2.70 4.19
CA LEU A 111 -29.19 1.47 3.42
C LEU A 111 -28.33 1.72 2.18
N ALA A 112 -27.30 0.89 2.02
CA ALA A 112 -26.50 0.83 0.82
C ALA A 112 -26.26 -0.62 0.39
N PHE A 113 -26.32 -0.88 -0.91
CA PHE A 113 -26.19 -2.22 -1.48
C PHE A 113 -24.98 -2.29 -2.43
N PRO A 114 -24.18 -3.37 -2.41
CA PRO A 114 -23.07 -3.52 -3.32
C PRO A 114 -23.53 -3.72 -4.77
N ILE A 115 -22.89 -3.03 -5.72
CA ILE A 115 -23.20 -3.13 -7.15
C ILE A 115 -22.23 -4.11 -7.80
N VAL A 116 -22.59 -5.39 -7.80
CA VAL A 116 -21.72 -6.49 -8.27
C VAL A 116 -21.22 -6.28 -9.71
N PHE A 117 -22.08 -5.81 -10.62
CA PHE A 117 -21.69 -5.60 -12.01
C PHE A 117 -20.69 -4.44 -12.18
N LEU A 118 -20.92 -3.31 -11.50
CA LEU A 118 -20.01 -2.17 -11.56
C LEU A 118 -18.67 -2.52 -10.89
N LYS A 119 -18.70 -3.25 -9.77
CA LYS A 119 -17.49 -3.77 -9.12
C LYS A 119 -16.67 -4.65 -10.08
N LYS A 120 -17.33 -5.53 -10.83
CA LYS A 120 -16.65 -6.37 -11.83
C LYS A 120 -15.96 -5.53 -12.92
N GLU A 121 -16.66 -4.55 -13.50
CA GLU A 121 -16.08 -3.68 -14.52
C GLU A 121 -14.92 -2.83 -13.99
N LEU A 122 -15.05 -2.34 -12.75
CA LEU A 122 -14.01 -1.60 -12.05
C LEU A 122 -12.76 -2.45 -11.83
N ILE A 123 -12.92 -3.70 -11.42
CA ILE A 123 -11.83 -4.68 -11.28
C ILE A 123 -11.17 -4.90 -12.65
N GLU A 124 -11.94 -5.16 -13.71
CA GLU A 124 -11.40 -5.33 -15.06
C GLU A 124 -10.65 -4.10 -15.57
N TYR A 125 -11.13 -2.90 -15.20
CA TYR A 125 -10.45 -1.65 -15.49
C TYR A 125 -9.09 -1.55 -14.78
N LYS A 126 -9.04 -1.81 -13.46
CA LYS A 126 -7.80 -1.80 -12.67
C LYS A 126 -6.80 -2.86 -13.13
N LEU A 127 -7.26 -4.08 -13.41
CA LEU A 127 -6.40 -5.18 -13.87
C LEU A 127 -5.74 -4.88 -15.21
N ARG A 128 -6.48 -4.33 -16.19
CA ARG A 128 -5.90 -3.96 -17.49
C ARG A 128 -4.79 -2.93 -17.33
N ARG A 129 -4.98 -1.93 -16.46
CA ARG A 129 -3.95 -0.90 -16.18
C ARG A 129 -2.75 -1.51 -15.48
N LEU A 130 -2.97 -2.36 -14.47
CA LEU A 130 -1.89 -3.06 -13.78
C LEU A 130 -1.05 -3.89 -14.75
N ASP A 131 -1.69 -4.66 -15.63
CA ASP A 131 -1.02 -5.48 -16.64
C ASP A 131 -0.17 -4.61 -17.59
N ALA A 132 -0.68 -3.45 -18.02
CA ALA A 132 0.05 -2.50 -18.86
C ALA A 132 1.28 -1.91 -18.13
N VAL A 133 1.10 -1.49 -16.86
CA VAL A 133 2.18 -0.94 -16.02
C VAL A 133 3.28 -1.97 -15.80
N LEU A 134 2.93 -3.21 -15.43
CA LEU A 134 3.90 -4.29 -15.23
C LEU A 134 4.59 -4.70 -16.53
N ALA A 135 3.90 -4.62 -17.68
CA ALA A 135 4.51 -4.85 -18.98
C ALA A 135 5.51 -3.75 -19.36
N ALA A 136 5.21 -2.48 -19.06
CA ALA A 136 6.13 -1.37 -19.28
C ALA A 136 7.35 -1.44 -18.34
N ALA A 137 7.13 -1.64 -17.05
CA ALA A 137 8.20 -1.75 -16.04
C ALA A 137 9.18 -2.88 -16.36
N GLY A 138 8.70 -4.04 -16.84
CA GLY A 138 9.55 -5.17 -17.21
C GLY A 138 10.44 -4.96 -18.43
N ARG A 139 10.23 -3.89 -19.21
CA ARG A 139 11.09 -3.54 -20.36
C ARG A 139 12.20 -2.57 -19.98
N LEU A 140 12.07 -1.89 -18.84
CA LEU A 140 13.05 -0.93 -18.38
C LEU A 140 14.16 -1.62 -17.57
N PRO A 141 15.41 -1.13 -17.66
CA PRO A 141 16.43 -1.51 -16.70
C PRO A 141 16.03 -1.06 -15.29
N GLY A 142 16.77 -1.51 -14.27
CA GLY A 142 16.60 -1.00 -12.92
C GLY A 142 16.83 0.51 -12.81
N GLY A 143 16.23 1.13 -11.79
CA GLY A 143 16.38 2.54 -11.50
C GLY A 143 15.06 3.32 -11.46
N LYS A 144 15.17 4.64 -11.29
CA LYS A 144 14.06 5.54 -11.00
C LYS A 144 12.84 5.42 -11.94
N PRO A 145 12.99 5.27 -13.27
CA PRO A 145 11.83 5.16 -14.16
C PRO A 145 11.02 3.89 -13.92
N ARG A 146 11.69 2.75 -13.72
CA ARG A 146 11.04 1.47 -13.39
C ARG A 146 10.37 1.55 -12.02
N ASP A 147 11.06 2.11 -11.03
CA ASP A 147 10.50 2.26 -9.67
C ASP A 147 9.27 3.17 -9.67
N ALA A 148 9.23 4.22 -10.48
CA ALA A 148 8.06 5.09 -10.62
C ALA A 148 6.84 4.32 -11.18
N LEU A 149 7.03 3.51 -12.22
CA LEU A 149 5.95 2.65 -12.73
C LEU A 149 5.51 1.60 -11.69
N LEU A 150 6.46 0.99 -10.99
CA LEU A 150 6.14 0.00 -9.96
C LEU A 150 5.39 0.63 -8.78
N ARG A 151 5.66 1.89 -8.39
CA ARG A 151 4.83 2.60 -7.40
C ARG A 151 3.35 2.67 -7.82
N VAL A 152 3.08 3.00 -9.09
CA VAL A 152 1.72 3.00 -9.63
C VAL A 152 1.13 1.59 -9.64
N GLY A 153 1.92 0.59 -10.05
CA GLY A 153 1.51 -0.82 -10.04
C GLY A 153 1.17 -1.32 -8.63
N LYS A 154 1.92 -0.89 -7.61
CA LYS A 154 1.68 -1.23 -6.21
C LYS A 154 0.35 -0.67 -5.74
N ALA A 155 0.08 0.61 -5.96
CA ALA A 155 -1.19 1.23 -5.59
C ALA A 155 -2.41 0.53 -6.23
N LEU A 156 -2.29 0.10 -7.49
CA LEU A 156 -3.32 -0.69 -8.17
C LEU A 156 -3.49 -2.08 -7.55
N LEU A 157 -2.39 -2.76 -7.20
CA LEU A 157 -2.41 -4.08 -6.57
C LEU A 157 -3.05 -4.01 -5.18
N ASP A 158 -2.77 -2.98 -4.40
CA ASP A 158 -3.35 -2.74 -3.06
C ASP A 158 -4.87 -2.57 -3.13
N GLN A 159 -5.37 -1.87 -4.15
CA GLN A 159 -6.80 -1.72 -4.38
C GLN A 159 -7.49 -3.00 -4.87
N LEU A 160 -6.74 -3.90 -5.51
CA LEU A 160 -7.26 -5.17 -6.05
C LEU A 160 -7.18 -6.33 -5.05
N GLY A 161 -6.22 -6.26 -4.12
CA GLY A 161 -5.86 -7.33 -3.18
C GLY A 161 -4.88 -8.35 -3.80
N SER A 162 -3.66 -8.41 -3.27
CA SER A 162 -2.61 -9.33 -3.71
C SER A 162 -3.00 -10.81 -3.56
N GLU A 163 -3.67 -11.18 -2.48
CA GLU A 163 -4.14 -12.55 -2.21
C GLU A 163 -5.09 -13.08 -3.30
N THR A 164 -5.88 -12.20 -3.92
CA THR A 164 -6.82 -12.59 -4.98
C THR A 164 -6.11 -12.76 -6.33
N TYR A 165 -5.05 -11.98 -6.57
CA TYR A 165 -4.36 -11.90 -7.85
C TYR A 165 -2.88 -12.31 -7.73
N VAL A 166 -2.64 -13.49 -7.16
CA VAL A 166 -1.32 -14.03 -6.84
C VAL A 166 -0.32 -13.92 -7.99
N HIS A 167 -0.69 -14.27 -9.22
CA HIS A 167 0.23 -14.19 -10.37
C HIS A 167 0.66 -12.76 -10.73
N ARG A 168 -0.17 -11.75 -10.44
CA ARG A 168 0.16 -10.33 -10.68
C ARG A 168 1.01 -9.77 -9.55
N ALA A 169 0.74 -10.18 -8.31
CA ALA A 169 1.60 -9.90 -7.17
C ALA A 169 3.00 -10.50 -7.39
N GLU A 170 3.08 -11.78 -7.78
CA GLU A 170 4.32 -12.46 -8.15
C GLU A 170 5.11 -11.69 -9.21
N ARG A 171 4.44 -11.29 -10.29
CA ARG A 171 5.08 -10.51 -11.37
C ARG A 171 5.56 -9.15 -10.87
N TYR A 172 4.78 -8.45 -10.06
CA TYR A 172 5.15 -7.17 -9.46
C TYR A 172 6.42 -7.31 -8.61
N TRP A 173 6.43 -8.25 -7.67
CA TRP A 173 7.56 -8.46 -6.75
C TRP A 173 8.82 -8.91 -7.48
N THR A 174 8.68 -9.81 -8.45
CA THR A 174 9.79 -10.23 -9.32
C THR A 174 10.42 -9.01 -10.00
N LEU A 175 9.58 -8.16 -10.62
CA LEU A 175 10.06 -6.95 -11.28
C LEU A 175 10.66 -5.93 -10.30
N ARG A 176 10.19 -5.87 -9.05
CA ARG A 176 10.77 -4.96 -8.06
C ARG A 176 12.14 -5.45 -7.61
N VAL A 177 12.29 -6.73 -7.28
CA VAL A 177 13.49 -7.30 -6.64
C VAL A 177 14.63 -7.61 -7.62
N GLU A 178 14.33 -8.06 -8.85
CA GLU A 178 15.37 -8.45 -9.82
C GLU A 178 16.29 -7.28 -10.22
N ALA A 179 15.73 -6.08 -10.28
CA ALA A 179 16.41 -4.87 -10.71
C ALA A 179 17.23 -4.18 -9.60
N MET A 180 17.12 -4.63 -8.36
CA MET A 180 17.78 -4.00 -7.22
C MET A 180 19.18 -4.57 -7.00
N GLU A 181 20.11 -3.68 -6.67
CA GLU A 181 21.41 -4.07 -6.12
C GLU A 181 21.27 -4.48 -4.64
N PRO A 182 22.04 -5.47 -4.17
CA PRO A 182 21.97 -5.90 -2.78
C PRO A 182 22.48 -4.78 -1.86
N GLY A 183 21.61 -4.36 -0.94
CA GLY A 183 21.84 -3.23 -0.05
C GLY A 183 20.64 -2.99 0.88
N PRO A 184 20.67 -1.93 1.70
CA PRO A 184 19.63 -1.67 2.71
C PRO A 184 18.25 -1.47 2.09
N GLU A 185 18.14 -0.84 0.92
CA GLU A 185 16.85 -0.68 0.23
C GLU A 185 16.24 -2.03 -0.16
N MET A 186 17.07 -2.97 -0.63
CA MET A 186 16.60 -4.31 -0.99
C MET A 186 16.17 -5.11 0.25
N VAL A 187 16.81 -4.91 1.41
CA VAL A 187 16.37 -5.49 2.69
C VAL A 187 14.96 -5.04 3.04
N GLU A 188 14.67 -3.73 2.94
CA GLU A 188 13.34 -3.18 3.22
C GLU A 188 12.28 -3.73 2.25
N VAL A 189 12.61 -3.78 0.95
CA VAL A 189 11.70 -4.32 -0.08
C VAL A 189 11.42 -5.82 0.12
N VAL A 190 12.45 -6.61 0.44
CA VAL A 190 12.30 -8.04 0.70
C VAL A 190 11.53 -8.30 2.00
N GLY A 191 11.70 -7.43 3.01
CA GLY A 191 10.89 -7.44 4.22
C GLY A 191 9.41 -7.13 3.95
N ALA A 192 9.13 -6.11 3.14
CA ALA A 192 7.77 -5.77 2.72
C ALA A 192 7.12 -6.93 1.94
N LEU A 193 7.86 -7.56 1.00
CA LEU A 193 7.41 -8.78 0.31
C LEU A 193 7.03 -9.87 1.33
N ALA A 194 7.87 -10.11 2.33
CA ALA A 194 7.64 -11.16 3.31
C ALA A 194 6.37 -10.92 4.15
N ALA A 195 6.17 -9.68 4.59
CA ALA A 195 5.04 -9.28 5.41
C ALA A 195 3.74 -9.28 4.60
N GLU A 196 3.71 -8.56 3.47
CA GLU A 196 2.49 -8.33 2.70
C GLU A 196 1.97 -9.59 2.01
N GLU A 197 2.85 -10.46 1.52
CA GLU A 197 2.46 -11.72 0.88
C GLU A 197 2.45 -12.90 1.85
N SER A 198 2.65 -12.64 3.16
CA SER A 198 2.73 -13.68 4.19
C SER A 198 3.68 -14.84 3.80
N VAL A 199 4.88 -14.52 3.30
CA VAL A 199 5.81 -15.51 2.71
C VAL A 199 6.19 -16.62 3.70
N GLY A 200 6.17 -16.34 5.01
CA GLY A 200 6.37 -17.34 6.06
C GLY A 200 5.35 -18.48 6.06
N LYS A 201 4.14 -18.27 5.50
CA LYS A 201 3.09 -19.28 5.35
C LYS A 201 3.17 -20.06 4.04
N LEU A 202 4.00 -19.61 3.09
CA LEU A 202 4.13 -20.21 1.77
C LEU A 202 5.09 -21.39 1.79
N ASP A 203 4.78 -22.43 1.01
CA ASP A 203 5.68 -23.56 0.84
C ASP A 203 6.80 -23.26 -0.17
N ALA A 204 7.79 -24.16 -0.24
CA ALA A 204 8.93 -24.04 -1.15
C ALA A 204 8.57 -24.14 -2.64
N SER A 205 7.34 -24.54 -2.98
CA SER A 205 6.86 -24.57 -4.37
C SER A 205 6.28 -23.23 -4.82
N SER A 206 6.00 -22.32 -3.88
CA SER A 206 5.54 -20.97 -4.17
C SER A 206 6.62 -20.15 -4.89
N PRO A 207 6.31 -19.52 -6.03
CA PRO A 207 7.23 -18.63 -6.71
C PRO A 207 7.66 -17.44 -5.86
N LEU A 208 6.76 -16.89 -5.03
CA LEU A 208 7.08 -15.80 -4.10
C LEU A 208 8.07 -16.24 -3.02
N ARG A 209 7.94 -17.48 -2.55
CA ARG A 209 8.91 -18.08 -1.62
C ARG A 209 10.28 -18.23 -2.26
N ALA A 210 10.33 -18.76 -3.48
CA ALA A 210 11.58 -18.91 -4.22
C ALA A 210 12.24 -17.56 -4.53
N LEU A 211 11.44 -16.54 -4.88
CA LEU A 211 11.92 -15.16 -5.07
C LEU A 211 12.54 -14.61 -3.79
N PHE A 212 11.86 -14.76 -2.64
CA PHE A 212 12.38 -14.34 -1.34
C PHE A 212 13.68 -15.06 -0.98
N ASP A 213 13.75 -16.39 -1.15
CA ASP A 213 14.94 -17.18 -0.84
C ASP A 213 16.12 -16.79 -1.74
N GLY A 214 15.89 -16.52 -3.03
CA GLY A 214 16.90 -16.02 -3.95
C GLY A 214 17.38 -14.61 -3.62
N ALA A 215 16.46 -13.72 -3.23
CA ALA A 215 16.76 -12.34 -2.84
C ALA A 215 17.59 -12.27 -1.56
N THR A 216 17.20 -13.05 -0.55
CA THR A 216 17.92 -13.13 0.73
C THR A 216 19.30 -13.76 0.56
N ALA A 217 19.47 -14.76 -0.31
CA ALA A 217 20.78 -15.29 -0.66
C ALA A 217 21.70 -14.20 -1.25
N ARG A 218 21.19 -13.40 -2.20
CA ARG A 218 21.94 -12.27 -2.78
C ARG A 218 22.35 -11.23 -1.72
N LEU A 219 21.45 -10.93 -0.77
CA LEU A 219 21.71 -10.00 0.33
C LEU A 219 22.79 -10.53 1.28
N ILE A 220 22.74 -11.82 1.62
CA ILE A 220 23.72 -12.47 2.50
C ILE A 220 25.09 -12.55 1.83
N ASP A 221 25.14 -12.95 0.56
CA ASP A 221 26.39 -13.05 -0.21
C ASP A 221 27.08 -11.68 -0.36
N ALA A 222 26.29 -10.60 -0.45
CA ALA A 222 26.80 -9.23 -0.47
C ALA A 222 27.12 -8.65 0.93
N GLY A 223 26.81 -9.37 2.01
CA GLY A 223 26.97 -8.90 3.39
C GLY A 223 25.99 -7.80 3.81
N ALA A 224 24.91 -7.60 3.06
CA ALA A 224 23.88 -6.59 3.32
C ALA A 224 22.83 -7.06 4.33
N ALA A 225 22.69 -8.37 4.55
CA ALA A 225 21.80 -8.96 5.55
C ALA A 225 22.44 -10.18 6.22
N THR A 226 21.99 -10.52 7.43
CA THR A 226 22.36 -11.74 8.12
C THR A 226 21.36 -12.85 7.85
N ARG A 227 21.79 -14.11 7.98
CA ARG A 227 20.90 -15.28 7.92
C ARG A 227 19.75 -15.14 8.92
N GLU A 228 20.09 -14.77 10.15
CA GLU A 228 19.14 -14.56 11.24
C GLU A 228 18.11 -13.47 10.91
N GLY A 229 18.55 -12.34 10.33
CA GLY A 229 17.63 -11.27 9.93
C GLY A 229 16.70 -11.66 8.79
N CYS A 230 17.18 -12.44 7.81
CA CYS A 230 16.33 -12.99 6.76
C CYS A 230 15.33 -14.02 7.30
N ASP A 231 15.75 -14.88 8.23
CA ASP A 231 14.86 -15.86 8.86
C ASP A 231 13.80 -15.16 9.75
N ALA A 232 14.15 -14.05 10.41
CA ALA A 232 13.23 -13.23 11.19
C ALA A 232 12.10 -12.60 10.37
N MET A 233 12.34 -12.23 9.11
CA MET A 233 11.30 -11.69 8.21
C MET A 233 10.17 -12.67 7.92
N LEU A 234 10.40 -13.97 8.12
CA LEU A 234 9.43 -15.03 7.86
C LEU A 234 8.56 -15.34 9.07
N ILE A 235 8.91 -14.79 10.24
CA ILE A 235 8.15 -14.98 11.46
C ILE A 235 6.86 -14.19 11.34
N VAL A 236 5.74 -14.89 11.45
CA VAL A 236 4.43 -14.26 11.56
C VAL A 236 4.25 -13.91 13.03
N TYR A 237 4.38 -12.63 13.35
CA TYR A 237 4.13 -12.13 14.69
C TYR A 237 2.63 -11.95 14.93
N ASP A 238 2.17 -12.38 16.09
CA ASP A 238 0.83 -12.07 16.56
C ASP A 238 0.84 -10.65 17.13
N VAL A 239 0.37 -9.71 16.32
CA VAL A 239 0.35 -8.28 16.64
C VAL A 239 -1.01 -7.80 17.13
N ASP A 240 -1.96 -8.73 17.35
CA ASP A 240 -3.29 -8.43 17.91
C ASP A 240 -3.29 -8.36 19.45
N GLY A 241 -2.13 -8.61 20.06
CA GLY A 241 -1.91 -8.46 21.49
C GLY A 241 -2.10 -7.00 21.96
N SER A 242 -2.34 -6.85 23.26
CA SER A 242 -2.39 -5.51 23.88
C SER A 242 -1.03 -4.80 23.79
N PRO A 243 -0.98 -3.46 23.81
CA PRO A 243 0.29 -2.72 23.75
C PRO A 243 1.31 -3.17 24.80
N ASP A 244 0.87 -3.53 26.00
CA ASP A 244 1.74 -4.01 27.08
C ASP A 244 2.39 -5.37 26.76
N GLU A 245 1.63 -6.30 26.18
CA GLU A 245 2.13 -7.62 25.74
C GLU A 245 3.16 -7.47 24.61
N LEU A 246 2.90 -6.55 23.66
CA LEU A 246 3.82 -6.29 22.55
C LEU A 246 5.12 -5.62 23.02
N VAL A 247 5.04 -4.73 24.01
CA VAL A 247 6.23 -4.16 24.65
C VAL A 247 7.03 -5.22 25.40
N ASP A 248 6.36 -6.14 26.12
CA ASP A 248 7.01 -7.26 26.80
C ASP A 248 7.71 -8.20 25.82
N GLU A 249 7.08 -8.50 24.68
CA GLU A 249 7.69 -9.32 23.63
C GLU A 249 8.92 -8.63 23.02
N LEU A 250 8.83 -7.34 22.70
CA LEU A 250 9.96 -6.56 22.18
C LEU A 250 11.11 -6.48 23.19
N ASP A 251 10.83 -6.15 24.45
CA ASP A 251 11.85 -6.08 25.51
C ASP A 251 12.50 -7.44 25.75
N GLY A 252 11.71 -8.52 25.78
CA GLY A 252 12.20 -9.89 25.91
C GLY A 252 13.20 -10.25 24.81
N LYS A 253 12.84 -10.01 23.54
CA LYS A 253 13.73 -10.28 22.39
C LYS A 253 15.02 -9.47 22.45
N ILE A 254 14.93 -8.19 22.82
CA ILE A 254 16.13 -7.34 22.96
C ILE A 254 17.05 -7.87 24.06
N ARG A 255 16.48 -8.25 25.21
CA ARG A 255 17.23 -8.79 26.36
C ARG A 255 17.87 -10.14 26.06
N ASP A 256 17.20 -10.98 25.29
CA ASP A 256 17.68 -12.29 24.87
C ASP A 256 18.71 -12.19 23.72
N GLY A 257 18.90 -10.99 23.16
CA GLY A 257 19.87 -10.71 22.10
C GLY A 257 19.35 -11.02 20.69
N GLU A 258 18.06 -11.33 20.55
CA GLU A 258 17.38 -11.57 19.27
C GLU A 258 17.05 -10.24 18.56
N ILE A 259 18.08 -9.42 18.31
CA ILE A 259 17.93 -8.04 17.82
C ILE A 259 17.21 -7.98 16.48
N GLU A 260 17.50 -8.92 15.56
CA GLU A 260 16.85 -8.92 14.25
C GLU A 260 15.39 -9.34 14.30
N SER A 261 15.03 -10.26 15.20
CA SER A 261 13.63 -10.60 15.50
C SER A 261 12.87 -9.42 16.11
N ALA A 262 13.51 -8.68 17.03
CA ALA A 262 12.92 -7.48 17.62
C ALA A 262 12.67 -6.38 16.56
N LYS A 263 13.64 -6.16 15.66
CA LYS A 263 13.48 -5.24 14.52
C LYS A 263 12.39 -5.69 13.55
N ALA A 264 12.30 -6.98 13.26
CA ALA A 264 11.25 -7.52 12.39
C ALA A 264 9.86 -7.29 12.99
N LEU A 265 9.67 -7.60 14.28
CA LEU A 265 8.42 -7.31 15.01
C LEU A 265 8.09 -5.80 15.00
N ALA A 266 9.08 -4.94 15.31
CA ALA A 266 8.89 -3.49 15.27
C ALA A 266 8.44 -2.99 13.89
N ARG A 267 9.04 -3.48 12.80
CA ARG A 267 8.61 -3.15 11.42
C ARG A 267 7.17 -3.59 11.15
N VAL A 268 6.80 -4.81 11.53
CA VAL A 268 5.43 -5.33 11.33
C VAL A 268 4.41 -4.45 12.07
N LEU A 269 4.74 -4.00 13.29
CA LEU A 269 3.89 -3.08 14.05
C LEU A 269 3.71 -1.74 13.32
N VAL A 270 4.79 -1.13 12.82
CA VAL A 270 4.75 0.15 12.09
C VAL A 270 4.00 0.04 10.76
N GLN A 271 4.07 -1.13 10.10
CA GLN A 271 3.37 -1.36 8.83
C GLN A 271 1.86 -1.58 9.00
N ARG A 272 1.36 -1.86 10.21
CA ARG A 272 -0.09 -1.91 10.44
C ARG A 272 -0.67 -0.52 10.22
N ARG A 273 -1.84 -0.47 9.57
CA ARG A 273 -2.57 0.77 9.28
C ARG A 273 -3.49 1.22 10.40
N ASP A 274 -3.56 0.45 11.49
CA ASP A 274 -4.28 0.78 12.71
C ASP A 274 -3.23 1.34 13.68
N ASP A 275 -3.54 2.41 14.41
CA ASP A 275 -2.64 3.21 15.30
C ASP A 275 -1.88 2.43 16.40
N CYS A 276 -1.86 1.09 16.35
CA CYS A 276 -1.17 0.16 17.23
C CYS A 276 0.29 0.53 17.48
N ALA A 277 1.03 0.98 16.46
CA ALA A 277 2.42 1.37 16.65
C ALA A 277 2.56 2.57 17.61
N GLY A 278 1.68 3.57 17.49
CA GLY A 278 1.64 4.73 18.38
C GLY A 278 1.34 4.34 19.83
N ASP A 279 0.38 3.44 20.03
CA ASP A 279 0.03 2.95 21.37
C ASP A 279 1.16 2.12 22.01
N VAL A 280 1.86 1.29 21.24
CA VAL A 280 3.04 0.52 21.71
C VAL A 280 4.18 1.48 22.09
N VAL A 281 4.42 2.53 21.29
CA VAL A 281 5.44 3.55 21.61
C VAL A 281 5.06 4.32 22.89
N LEU A 282 3.78 4.66 23.06
CA LEU A 282 3.27 5.31 24.27
C LEU A 282 3.52 4.44 25.50
N GLU A 283 3.19 3.15 25.43
CA GLU A 283 3.37 2.21 26.54
C GLU A 283 4.86 2.03 26.89
N ALA A 284 5.72 1.82 25.88
CA ALA A 284 7.16 1.72 26.09
C ALA A 284 7.74 3.00 26.73
N SER A 285 7.23 4.16 26.33
CA SER A 285 7.63 5.47 26.88
C SER A 285 7.18 5.68 28.32
N ARG A 286 5.95 5.24 28.66
CA ARG A 286 5.42 5.24 30.02
C ARG A 286 6.23 4.35 30.95
N ARG A 287 6.65 3.18 30.44
CA ARG A 287 7.47 2.19 31.17
C ARG A 287 8.95 2.55 31.25
N GLY A 288 9.45 3.43 30.40
CA GLY A 288 10.86 3.85 30.39
C GLY A 288 11.78 2.91 29.63
N ILE A 289 11.25 2.07 28.74
CA ILE A 289 12.02 1.06 28.00
C ILE A 289 12.60 1.68 26.73
N ALA A 290 13.70 2.41 26.90
CA ALA A 290 14.32 3.20 25.84
C ALA A 290 14.81 2.36 24.64
N ASP A 291 15.16 1.09 24.86
CA ASP A 291 15.63 0.21 23.78
C ASP A 291 14.49 -0.19 22.83
N VAL A 292 13.29 -0.44 23.38
CA VAL A 292 12.07 -0.70 22.60
C VAL A 292 11.64 0.55 21.82
N VAL A 293 11.65 1.73 22.46
CA VAL A 293 11.34 3.00 21.77
C VAL A 293 12.32 3.25 20.62
N ARG A 294 13.62 2.97 20.82
CA ARG A 294 14.62 3.10 19.74
C ARG A 294 14.36 2.11 18.60
N ALA A 295 14.03 0.85 18.89
CA ALA A 295 13.74 -0.13 17.85
C ALA A 295 12.50 0.25 17.01
N LEU A 296 11.44 0.77 17.63
CA LEU A 296 10.24 1.24 16.93
C LEU A 296 10.53 2.49 16.09
N MET A 297 11.31 3.43 16.62
CA MET A 297 11.74 4.62 15.89
C MET A 297 12.63 4.27 14.68
N ASP A 298 13.58 3.35 14.84
CA ASP A 298 14.42 2.87 13.74
C ASP A 298 13.60 2.15 12.66
N ALA A 299 12.46 1.55 13.04
CA ALA A 299 11.50 0.96 12.11
C ALA A 299 10.55 1.98 11.46
N GLY A 300 10.60 3.25 11.86
CA GLY A 300 9.82 4.35 11.29
C GLY A 300 8.53 4.72 12.03
N ALA A 301 8.34 4.25 13.27
CA ALA A 301 7.20 4.66 14.09
C ALA A 301 7.21 6.18 14.35
N ASP A 302 6.06 6.84 14.28
CA ASP A 302 5.95 8.25 14.68
C ASP A 302 5.89 8.36 16.21
N VAL A 303 7.03 8.68 16.80
CA VAL A 303 7.17 8.86 18.27
C VAL A 303 6.46 10.10 18.81
N ASN A 304 5.90 10.95 17.94
CA ASN A 304 5.14 12.13 18.32
C ASN A 304 3.63 11.95 18.23
N GLU A 305 3.18 10.79 17.73
CA GLU A 305 1.77 10.51 17.58
C GLU A 305 1.07 10.56 18.95
N ALA A 306 -0.02 11.32 18.99
CA ALA A 306 -0.83 11.43 20.20
C ALA A 306 -1.87 10.32 20.18
N SER A 307 -1.99 9.57 21.27
CA SER A 307 -3.04 8.55 21.35
C SER A 307 -4.41 9.22 21.26
N THR A 308 -5.21 8.71 20.33
CA THR A 308 -6.60 9.13 20.11
C THR A 308 -7.55 8.49 21.12
N GLU A 309 -7.06 7.52 21.91
CA GLU A 309 -7.81 6.82 22.96
C GLU A 309 -7.27 7.16 24.37
N TRP A 310 -8.04 6.79 25.40
CA TRP A 310 -7.63 7.01 26.79
C TRP A 310 -6.43 6.09 27.13
N PRO A 311 -5.35 6.59 27.77
CA PRO A 311 -5.20 7.91 28.36
C PRO A 311 -4.56 8.90 27.37
N TYR A 312 -5.36 9.79 26.81
CA TYR A 312 -4.93 10.85 25.89
C TYR A 312 -3.57 11.44 26.30
N GLY A 313 -2.56 11.15 25.49
CA GLY A 313 -1.16 11.32 25.86
C GLY A 313 -0.25 11.27 24.65
N THR A 314 0.92 11.88 24.79
CA THR A 314 2.02 11.74 23.83
C THR A 314 3.14 10.97 24.50
N PRO A 315 3.90 10.14 23.76
CA PRO A 315 5.05 9.41 24.30
C PRO A 315 5.99 10.30 25.15
N LEU A 316 6.27 11.51 24.67
CA LEU A 316 7.10 12.49 25.36
C LEU A 316 6.51 12.97 26.70
N ARG A 317 5.19 13.24 26.76
CA ARG A 317 4.53 13.69 27.99
C ARG A 317 4.58 12.62 29.06
N ASP A 318 4.35 11.37 28.67
CA ASP A 318 4.33 10.24 29.60
C ASP A 318 5.75 9.88 30.08
N ALA A 319 6.74 9.90 29.18
CA ALA A 319 8.15 9.76 29.55
C ALA A 319 8.58 10.86 30.53
N ALA A 320 8.23 12.12 30.27
CA ALA A 320 8.56 13.24 31.14
C ALA A 320 7.85 13.17 32.50
N SER A 321 6.57 12.78 32.51
CA SER A 321 5.77 12.67 33.75
C SER A 321 6.29 11.56 34.66
N ASN A 322 6.83 10.48 34.08
CA ASN A 322 7.40 9.35 34.81
C ASN A 322 8.92 9.49 35.08
N GLY A 323 9.57 10.56 34.60
CA GLY A 323 10.98 10.84 34.87
C GLY A 323 11.97 10.06 33.99
N HIS A 324 11.54 9.55 32.84
CA HIS A 324 12.37 8.77 31.92
C HIS A 324 13.21 9.67 31.01
N GLU A 325 14.24 10.30 31.59
CA GLU A 325 15.10 11.28 30.89
C GLU A 325 15.75 10.76 29.61
N VAL A 326 16.01 9.45 29.51
CA VAL A 326 16.64 8.84 28.32
C VAL A 326 15.72 8.88 27.09
N ILE A 327 14.40 8.85 27.30
CA ILE A 327 13.40 8.88 26.22
C ILE A 327 13.05 10.32 25.85
N VAL A 328 13.17 11.26 26.80
CA VAL A 328 12.90 12.69 26.58
C VAL A 328 14.02 13.37 25.77
N ARG A 329 15.22 12.78 25.73
CA ARG A 329 16.38 13.31 25.00
C ARG A 329 16.41 12.85 23.55
#